data_AF-B8HUX3-F1
#
_entry.id   AF-B8HUX3-F1
#
_cell.length_a   1.000
_cell.length_b   1.000
_cell.length_c   1.000
_cell.angle_alpha   90.00
_cell.angle_beta   90.00
_cell.angle_gamma   90.00
#
_symmetry.space_group_name_H-M   'P 1'
#
loop_
_entity.id
_entity.type
_entity.pdbx_description
1 polymer ?
#
loop_
_entity_poly.entity_id
_entity_poly.type
_entity_poly.pdbx_seq_one_letter_code
_entity_poly.pdbx_strand_id
1 'polypeptide(L)'
;MQEQLKSSARVVYYDAIKTLAIYLVCIYYYNNLKINILLRPGYETYINYFFSGISSMAVPLFFMVNGALLLNKPYNLSSHLKKTGYLYILVYVWSFISLVLFIPIHGDSYSLKEFFKAWFNEFKVGVNNHLWFLQTLISVYLIFPFMKDIYDRQQHKLTQFFCLIVFLFSFGNLFLNNLVNLTEFIQHIAELIGTVTAVSKVVSQLPT
;
A
#
# COMPACT_ATOMS: atom_id res chain seq x y z
N MET A 1 45.08 22.96 6.23
CA MET A 1 43.87 22.51 6.97
C MET A 1 42.67 23.38 6.58
N GLN A 2 42.23 23.30 5.31
CA GLN A 2 40.97 23.89 4.81
C GLN A 2 40.45 23.03 3.64
N GLU A 3 40.44 21.72 3.83
CA GLU A 3 39.90 20.78 2.83
C GLU A 3 38.82 19.89 3.47
N GLN A 4 37.95 20.52 4.26
CA GLN A 4 36.76 19.87 4.78
C GLN A 4 35.60 20.85 4.71
N LEU A 5 34.73 20.60 3.72
CA LEU A 5 33.29 20.87 3.63
C LEU A 5 32.90 21.10 2.16
N LYS A 6 33.22 20.14 1.27
CA LYS A 6 32.47 19.99 0.03
C LYS A 6 31.08 19.53 0.45
N SER A 7 30.16 20.47 0.71
CA SER A 7 28.77 20.12 0.94
C SER A 7 28.34 19.29 -0.27
N SER A 8 27.95 18.04 -0.05
CA SER A 8 27.26 17.22 -1.06
C SER A 8 26.26 18.14 -1.75
N ALA A 9 26.46 18.40 -3.05
CA ALA A 9 25.62 19.31 -3.81
C ALA A 9 24.17 18.90 -3.58
N ARG A 10 23.42 19.71 -2.84
CA ARG A 10 22.06 19.36 -2.46
C ARG A 10 21.23 19.31 -3.73
N VAL A 11 20.66 18.15 -3.97
CA VAL A 11 19.91 17.88 -5.17
C VAL A 11 18.47 18.34 -4.97
N VAL A 12 18.18 19.56 -5.41
CA VAL A 12 16.91 20.27 -5.18
C VAL A 12 15.68 19.47 -5.64
N TYR A 13 15.81 18.69 -6.73
CA TYR A 13 14.69 17.92 -7.25
C TYR A 13 14.22 16.80 -6.30
N TYR A 14 15.11 16.20 -5.49
CA TYR A 14 14.68 15.20 -4.50
C TYR A 14 13.84 15.83 -3.39
N ASP A 15 14.16 17.05 -2.98
CA ASP A 15 13.42 17.78 -1.96
C ASP A 15 12.05 18.25 -2.49
N ALA A 16 11.98 18.65 -3.76
CA ALA A 16 10.72 18.99 -4.42
C ALA A 16 9.77 17.78 -4.50
N ILE A 17 10.26 16.61 -4.93
CA ILE A 17 9.43 15.39 -5.02
C ILE A 17 8.98 14.95 -3.62
N LYS A 18 9.83 15.04 -2.58
CA LYS A 18 9.43 14.75 -1.21
C LYS A 18 8.33 15.68 -0.70
N THR A 19 8.46 16.98 -0.98
CA THR A 19 7.47 17.98 -0.57
C THR A 19 6.13 17.69 -1.23
N LEU A 20 6.14 17.39 -2.53
CA LEU A 20 4.96 16.96 -3.26
C LEU A 20 4.35 15.68 -2.67
N ALA A 21 5.17 14.67 -2.37
CA ALA A 21 4.71 13.43 -1.77
C ALA A 21 4.03 13.68 -0.42
N ILE A 22 4.62 14.51 0.47
CA ILE A 22 4.01 14.86 1.76
C ILE A 22 2.66 15.55 1.57
N TYR A 23 2.58 16.49 0.64
CA TYR A 23 1.33 17.19 0.35
C TYR A 23 0.23 16.23 -0.15
N LEU A 24 0.57 15.32 -1.05
CA LEU A 24 -0.35 14.29 -1.55
C LEU A 24 -0.79 13.32 -0.45
N VAL A 25 0.09 12.93 0.49
CA VAL A 25 -0.28 12.14 1.68
C VAL A 25 -1.33 12.91 2.49
N CYS A 26 -1.10 14.19 2.78
CA CYS A 26 -2.05 14.99 3.54
C CYS A 26 -3.43 15.03 2.85
N ILE A 27 -3.47 15.26 1.53
CA ILE A 27 -4.73 15.25 0.76
C ILE A 27 -5.41 13.89 0.84
N TYR A 28 -4.65 12.79 0.69
CA TYR A 28 -5.19 11.44 0.67
C TYR A 28 -5.86 11.05 2.00
N TYR A 29 -5.24 11.38 3.13
CA TYR A 29 -5.75 11.00 4.46
C TYR A 29 -6.72 12.00 5.07
N TYR A 30 -6.60 13.29 4.73
CA TYR A 30 -7.46 14.31 5.32
C TYR A 30 -8.81 14.41 4.62
N ASN A 31 -8.82 14.28 3.30
CA ASN A 31 -10.07 14.33 2.57
C ASN A 31 -10.77 12.97 2.72
N ASN A 32 -11.80 12.91 3.57
CA ASN A 32 -12.78 11.82 3.60
C ASN A 32 -13.64 11.82 2.32
N LEU A 33 -12.99 11.72 1.16
CA LEU A 33 -13.61 11.78 -0.15
C LEU A 33 -14.55 10.59 -0.30
N LYS A 34 -15.81 10.89 -0.65
CA LYS A 34 -16.78 9.87 -1.00
C LYS A 34 -16.44 9.35 -2.39
N ILE A 35 -15.77 8.20 -2.45
CA ILE A 35 -15.28 7.58 -3.70
C ILE A 35 -16.15 6.42 -4.18
N ASN A 36 -17.29 6.13 -3.52
CA ASN A 36 -18.13 5.01 -3.89
C ASN A 36 -19.03 5.35 -5.09
N ILE A 37 -18.51 5.06 -6.28
CA ILE A 37 -19.18 5.31 -7.57
C ILE A 37 -20.45 4.46 -7.71
N LEU A 38 -20.50 3.27 -7.11
CA LEU A 38 -21.62 2.35 -7.22
C LEU A 38 -22.85 2.82 -6.43
N LEU A 39 -22.63 3.38 -5.24
CA LEU A 39 -23.72 3.86 -4.37
C LEU A 39 -24.16 5.29 -4.68
N ARG A 40 -23.28 6.13 -5.23
CA ARG A 40 -23.56 7.54 -5.54
C ARG A 40 -22.90 7.95 -6.87
N PRO A 41 -23.47 7.53 -8.01
CA PRO A 41 -23.02 7.99 -9.31
C PRO A 41 -23.34 9.49 -9.46
N GLY A 42 -22.29 10.31 -9.56
CA GLY A 42 -22.41 11.77 -9.69
C GLY A 42 -21.06 12.39 -10.04
N TYR A 43 -21.08 13.55 -10.71
CA TYR A 43 -19.87 14.25 -11.17
C TYR A 43 -18.86 14.49 -10.05
N GLU A 44 -19.33 14.85 -8.85
CA GLU A 44 -18.49 15.02 -7.66
C GLU A 44 -17.73 13.74 -7.27
N THR A 45 -18.38 12.58 -7.33
CA THR A 45 -17.77 11.29 -6.99
C THR A 45 -16.63 10.95 -7.97
N TYR A 46 -16.80 11.26 -9.27
CA TYR A 46 -15.75 11.04 -10.26
C TYR A 46 -14.54 11.96 -10.06
N ILE A 47 -14.78 13.24 -9.75
CA ILE A 47 -13.70 14.17 -9.40
C ILE A 47 -12.95 13.68 -8.15
N ASN A 48 -13.70 13.29 -7.11
CA ASN A 48 -13.14 12.75 -5.88
C ASN A 48 -12.29 11.50 -6.13
N TYR A 49 -12.77 10.59 -6.99
CA TYR A 49 -12.04 9.40 -7.39
C TYR A 49 -10.73 9.75 -8.10
N PHE A 50 -10.74 10.73 -9.01
CA PHE A 50 -9.55 11.21 -9.69
C PHE A 50 -8.50 11.78 -8.73
N PHE A 51 -8.91 12.67 -7.81
CA PHE A 51 -7.99 13.22 -6.81
C PHE A 51 -7.46 12.17 -5.83
N SER A 52 -8.31 11.21 -5.44
CA SER A 52 -7.88 10.06 -4.62
C SER A 52 -6.85 9.21 -5.37
N GLY A 53 -7.06 8.99 -6.67
CA GLY A 53 -6.13 8.27 -7.55
C GLY A 53 -4.76 8.95 -7.63
N ILE A 54 -4.70 10.25 -7.90
CA ILE A 54 -3.43 11.00 -7.91
C ILE A 54 -2.76 10.97 -6.54
N SER A 55 -3.53 11.19 -5.49
CA SER A 55 -2.99 11.25 -4.13
C SER A 55 -2.47 9.89 -3.65
N SER A 56 -2.98 8.78 -4.19
CA SER A 56 -2.46 7.43 -3.91
C SER A 56 -0.99 7.23 -4.34
N MET A 57 -0.49 8.04 -5.28
CA MET A 57 0.91 7.99 -5.74
C MET A 57 1.90 8.51 -4.68
N ALA A 58 1.41 9.15 -3.62
CA ALA A 58 2.24 9.77 -2.59
C ALA A 58 3.23 8.80 -1.93
N VAL A 59 2.76 7.61 -1.56
CA VAL A 59 3.56 6.59 -0.87
C VAL A 59 4.66 6.02 -1.78
N PRO A 60 4.37 5.59 -3.03
CA PRO A 60 5.40 5.22 -3.99
C PRO A 60 6.46 6.30 -4.23
N LEU A 61 6.05 7.58 -4.38
CA LEU A 61 6.98 8.69 -4.55
C LEU A 61 7.89 8.86 -3.33
N PHE A 62 7.34 8.72 -2.14
CA PHE A 62 8.11 8.77 -0.90
C PHE A 62 9.15 7.65 -0.84
N PHE A 63 8.76 6.40 -1.14
CA PHE A 63 9.71 5.27 -1.21
C PHE A 63 10.77 5.46 -2.28
N MET A 64 10.41 5.98 -3.46
CA MET A 64 11.33 6.23 -4.56
C MET A 64 12.45 7.20 -4.16
N VAL A 65 12.11 8.36 -3.60
CA VAL A 65 13.13 9.35 -3.23
C VAL A 65 13.98 8.85 -2.06
N ASN A 66 13.36 8.23 -1.06
CA ASN A 66 14.12 7.66 0.06
C ASN A 66 15.06 6.55 -0.42
N GLY A 67 14.58 5.64 -1.26
CA GLY A 67 15.39 4.59 -1.87
C GLY A 67 16.57 5.13 -2.67
N ALA A 68 16.35 6.13 -3.54
CA ALA A 68 17.42 6.77 -4.31
C ALA A 68 18.50 7.41 -3.42
N LEU A 69 18.10 8.03 -2.31
CA LEU A 69 19.04 8.62 -1.34
C LEU A 69 19.80 7.58 -0.52
N LEU A 70 19.15 6.45 -0.21
CA LEU A 70 19.73 5.35 0.57
C LEU A 70 20.70 4.51 -0.27
N LEU A 71 20.36 4.21 -1.52
CA LEU A 71 21.21 3.43 -2.43
C LEU A 71 22.51 4.15 -2.80
N ASN A 72 22.49 5.49 -2.87
CA ASN A 72 23.67 6.30 -3.19
C ASN A 72 24.62 6.54 -2.00
N LYS A 73 24.33 6.01 -0.81
CA LYS A 73 25.19 6.17 0.38
C LYS A 73 26.05 4.93 0.61
N PRO A 74 27.23 5.10 1.24
CA PRO A 74 28.04 3.96 1.68
C PRO A 74 27.23 3.13 2.67
N TYR A 75 27.21 1.82 2.46
CA TYR A 75 26.40 0.89 3.24
C TYR A 75 27.15 0.40 4.48
N ASN A 76 26.50 0.48 5.64
CA ASN A 76 26.97 -0.16 6.86
C ASN A 76 25.86 -1.03 7.43
N LEU A 77 26.07 -2.35 7.39
CA LEU A 77 25.10 -3.36 7.82
C LEU A 77 24.72 -3.19 9.30
N SER A 78 25.69 -2.92 10.19
CA SER A 78 25.45 -2.77 11.62
C SER A 78 24.57 -1.55 11.92
N SER A 79 24.84 -0.41 11.28
CA SER A 79 24.02 0.79 11.42
C SER A 79 22.60 0.57 10.88
N HIS A 80 22.47 -0.14 9.77
CA HIS A 80 21.19 -0.46 9.16
C HIS A 80 20.34 -1.35 10.05
N LEU A 81 20.89 -2.47 10.54
CA LEU A 81 20.19 -3.38 11.45
C LEU A 81 19.73 -2.68 12.73
N LYS A 82 20.57 -1.79 13.29
CA LYS A 82 20.19 -1.00 14.46
C LYS A 82 18.96 -0.11 14.17
N LYS A 83 18.95 0.57 13.02
CA LYS A 83 17.81 1.41 12.59
C LYS A 83 16.55 0.58 12.36
N THR A 84 16.67 -0.56 11.68
CA THR A 84 15.54 -1.47 11.46
C THR A 84 14.98 -1.99 12.79
N GLY A 85 15.84 -2.33 13.75
CA GLY A 85 15.43 -2.73 15.10
C GLY A 85 14.69 -1.61 15.84
N TYR A 86 15.17 -0.37 15.77
CA TYR A 86 14.46 0.77 16.34
C TYR A 86 13.08 0.99 15.71
N LEU A 87 12.96 0.88 14.38
CA LEU A 87 11.68 0.98 13.69
C LEU A 87 10.72 -0.14 14.12
N TYR A 88 11.23 -1.35 14.28
CA TYR A 88 10.45 -2.49 14.77
C TYR A 88 9.92 -2.24 16.19
N ILE A 89 10.79 -1.84 17.12
CA ILE A 89 10.39 -1.49 18.49
C ILE A 89 9.36 -0.35 18.48
N LEU A 90 9.57 0.68 17.64
CA LEU A 90 8.66 1.81 17.51
C LEU A 90 7.24 1.37 17.09
N VAL A 91 7.12 0.44 16.12
CA VAL A 91 5.83 -0.12 15.71
C VAL A 91 5.17 -0.90 16.84
N TYR A 92 5.93 -1.70 17.59
CA TYR A 92 5.39 -2.44 18.73
C TYR A 92 4.89 -1.52 19.85
N VAL A 93 5.63 -0.46 20.16
CA VAL A 93 5.25 0.56 21.14
C VAL A 93 3.98 1.29 20.70
N TRP A 94 3.91 1.74 19.45
CA TRP A 94 2.71 2.39 18.93
C TRP A 94 1.51 1.46 18.83
N SER A 95 1.73 0.18 18.49
CA SER A 95 0.69 -0.85 18.50
C SER A 95 0.11 -1.03 19.91
N PHE A 96 0.98 -1.08 20.93
CA PHE A 96 0.56 -1.17 22.33
C PHE A 96 -0.29 0.05 22.75
N ILE A 97 0.22 1.26 22.47
CA ILE A 97 -0.48 2.52 22.80
C ILE A 97 -1.86 2.56 22.12
N SER A 98 -1.92 2.19 20.84
CA SER A 98 -3.15 2.19 20.06
C SER A 98 -4.17 1.24 20.67
N LEU A 99 -3.74 0.01 21.01
CA LEU A 99 -4.62 -0.98 21.61
C LEU A 99 -5.19 -0.47 22.95
N VAL A 100 -4.37 0.13 23.82
CA VAL A 100 -4.81 0.73 25.09
C VAL A 100 -5.84 1.85 24.87
N LEU A 101 -5.64 2.70 23.86
CA LEU A 101 -6.55 3.81 23.57
C LEU A 101 -7.88 3.36 22.93
N PHE A 102 -7.87 2.33 22.09
CA PHE A 102 -9.06 1.90 21.35
C PHE A 102 -9.97 0.95 22.13
N ILE A 103 -9.45 0.18 23.08
CA ILE A 103 -10.23 -0.71 23.97
C ILE A 103 -11.40 0.02 24.66
N PRO A 104 -11.20 1.15 25.37
CA PRO A 104 -12.29 1.83 26.05
C PRO A 104 -13.30 2.46 25.08
N ILE A 105 -12.88 2.79 23.86
CA ILE A 105 -13.74 3.40 22.82
C ILE A 105 -14.68 2.36 22.21
N HIS A 106 -14.22 1.11 22.06
CA HIS A 106 -15.03 0.02 21.48
C HIS A 106 -15.92 -0.70 22.50
N GLY A 107 -15.77 -0.41 23.80
CA GLY A 107 -16.55 -1.05 24.86
C GLY A 107 -16.16 -2.51 25.12
N ASP A 108 -15.07 -2.98 24.53
CA ASP A 108 -14.57 -4.34 24.71
C ASP A 108 -13.91 -4.49 26.09
N SER A 109 -14.29 -5.53 26.84
CA SER A 109 -13.62 -5.90 28.08
C SER A 109 -12.65 -7.05 27.81
N TYR A 110 -11.36 -6.73 27.63
CA TYR A 110 -10.33 -7.76 27.47
C TYR A 110 -9.78 -8.22 28.82
N SER A 111 -9.69 -9.53 29.02
CA SER A 111 -8.83 -10.07 30.08
C SER A 111 -7.35 -9.79 29.76
N LEU A 112 -6.48 -9.67 30.77
CA LEU A 112 -5.03 -9.43 30.56
C LEU A 112 -4.40 -10.45 29.60
N LYS A 113 -4.81 -11.72 29.66
CA LYS A 113 -4.32 -12.76 28.74
C LYS A 113 -4.76 -12.51 27.29
N GLU A 114 -5.99 -12.04 27.10
CA GLU A 114 -6.53 -11.73 25.77
C GLU A 114 -5.92 -10.45 25.22
N PHE A 115 -5.61 -9.48 26.07
CA PHE A 115 -4.88 -8.27 25.70
C PHE A 115 -3.50 -8.61 25.12
N PHE A 116 -2.70 -9.42 25.85
CA PHE A 116 -1.36 -9.79 25.36
C PHE A 116 -1.43 -10.70 24.14
N LYS A 117 -2.43 -11.59 24.08
CA LYS A 117 -2.68 -12.40 22.88
C LYS A 117 -3.06 -11.52 21.70
N ALA A 118 -3.93 -10.52 21.88
CA ALA A 118 -4.30 -9.57 20.83
C ALA A 118 -3.07 -8.77 20.40
N TRP A 119 -2.32 -8.16 21.32
CA TRP A 119 -1.14 -7.37 20.98
C TRP A 119 -0.04 -8.17 20.27
N PHE A 120 0.13 -9.46 20.61
CA PHE A 120 1.19 -10.31 20.04
C PHE A 120 0.77 -11.07 18.78
N ASN A 121 -0.43 -11.66 18.75
CA ASN A 121 -0.93 -12.45 17.61
C ASN A 121 -1.75 -11.65 16.62
N GLU A 122 -2.39 -10.57 17.05
CA GLU A 122 -3.27 -9.80 16.20
C GLU A 122 -2.78 -8.36 16.13
N PHE A 123 -2.05 -8.06 15.06
CA PHE A 123 -2.30 -6.79 14.39
C PHE A 123 -3.77 -6.80 13.92
N LYS A 124 -4.72 -6.65 14.85
CA LYS A 124 -6.16 -6.72 14.59
C LYS A 124 -6.45 -5.80 13.42
N VAL A 125 -6.98 -6.39 12.35
CA VAL A 125 -7.46 -5.67 11.17
C VAL A 125 -8.44 -4.62 11.68
N GLY A 126 -8.10 -3.34 11.54
CA GLY A 126 -8.89 -2.22 12.06
C GLY A 126 -8.15 -1.31 13.04
N VAL A 127 -7.55 -1.83 14.11
CA VAL A 127 -6.94 -1.01 15.19
C VAL A 127 -5.60 -0.42 14.75
N ASN A 128 -4.75 -1.25 14.13
CA ASN A 128 -3.40 -0.88 13.73
C ASN A 128 -3.30 -0.45 12.26
N ASN A 129 -4.44 -0.21 11.58
CA ASN A 129 -4.45 0.19 10.17
C ASN A 129 -3.65 1.47 9.93
N HIS A 130 -3.62 2.40 10.88
CA HIS A 130 -2.84 3.64 10.77
C HIS A 130 -1.31 3.41 10.79
N LEU A 131 -0.84 2.24 11.27
CA LEU A 131 0.59 1.87 11.33
C LEU A 131 1.08 1.13 10.08
N TRP A 132 0.21 0.87 9.09
CA TRP A 132 0.53 0.09 7.89
C TRP A 132 1.76 0.62 7.15
N PHE A 133 1.93 1.95 7.12
CA PHE A 133 3.04 2.59 6.43
C PHE A 133 4.38 2.28 7.13
N LEU A 134 4.43 2.30 8.47
CA LEU A 134 5.62 1.91 9.22
C LEU A 134 5.93 0.42 9.06
N GLN A 135 4.90 -0.43 9.03
CA GLN A 135 5.06 -1.87 8.80
C GLN A 135 5.68 -2.12 7.41
N THR A 136 5.18 -1.42 6.39
CA THR A 136 5.72 -1.49 5.02
C THR A 136 7.16 -0.97 4.97
N LEU A 137 7.47 0.09 5.71
CA LEU A 137 8.84 0.62 5.82
C LEU A 137 9.80 -0.44 6.38
N ILE A 138 9.39 -1.18 7.42
CA ILE A 138 10.20 -2.28 7.97
C ILE A 138 10.42 -3.37 6.91
N SER A 139 9.38 -3.79 6.20
CA SER A 139 9.50 -4.80 5.13
C SER A 139 10.49 -4.37 4.05
N VAL A 140 10.43 -3.10 3.61
CA VAL A 140 11.38 -2.54 2.65
C VAL A 140 12.81 -2.53 3.22
N TYR A 141 12.98 -2.15 4.50
CA TYR A 141 14.29 -2.13 5.15
C TYR A 141 14.89 -3.53 5.33
N LEU A 142 14.08 -4.57 5.47
CA LEU A 142 14.54 -5.96 5.50
C LEU A 142 15.08 -6.43 4.14
N ILE A 143 14.45 -5.99 3.04
CA ILE A 143 14.87 -6.33 1.67
C ILE A 143 16.04 -5.45 1.20
N PHE A 144 16.17 -4.23 1.74
CA PHE A 144 17.20 -3.26 1.42
C PHE A 144 18.66 -3.79 1.35
N PRO A 145 19.19 -4.61 2.29
CA PRO A 145 20.53 -5.17 2.19
C PRO A 145 20.79 -5.90 0.87
N PHE A 146 19.81 -6.69 0.41
CA PHE A 146 19.89 -7.41 -0.85
C PHE A 146 19.87 -6.45 -2.04
N MET A 147 18.98 -5.46 -2.01
CA MET A 147 18.91 -4.43 -3.06
C MET A 147 20.22 -3.63 -3.17
N LYS A 148 20.85 -3.32 -2.03
CA LYS A 148 22.09 -2.55 -1.98
C LYS A 148 23.27 -3.33 -2.56
N ASP A 149 23.42 -4.61 -2.23
CA ASP A 149 24.48 -5.46 -2.79
C ASP A 149 24.35 -5.60 -4.31
N ILE A 150 23.13 -5.79 -4.83
CA ILE A 150 22.87 -5.86 -6.28
C ILE A 150 23.22 -4.54 -6.97
N TYR A 151 22.83 -3.41 -6.35
CA TYR A 151 23.09 -2.07 -6.86
C TYR A 151 24.59 -1.74 -6.89
N ASP A 152 25.31 -2.05 -5.81
CA ASP A 152 26.75 -1.75 -5.68
C ASP A 152 27.60 -2.58 -6.65
N ARG A 153 27.19 -3.82 -6.93
CA ARG A 153 27.83 -4.67 -7.94
C ARG A 153 27.46 -4.30 -9.39
N GLN A 154 26.61 -3.28 -9.58
CA GLN A 154 26.12 -2.81 -10.89
C GLN A 154 25.55 -3.93 -11.77
N GLN A 155 24.90 -4.92 -11.15
CA GLN A 155 24.32 -6.06 -11.87
C GLN A 155 22.97 -5.69 -12.48
N HIS A 156 23.00 -4.97 -13.60
CA HIS A 156 21.81 -4.47 -14.29
C HIS A 156 20.79 -5.57 -14.62
N LYS A 157 21.25 -6.75 -15.06
CA LYS A 157 20.38 -7.90 -15.36
C LYS A 157 19.63 -8.39 -14.12
N LEU A 158 20.32 -8.49 -12.98
CA LEU A 158 19.72 -8.96 -11.72
C LEU A 158 18.76 -7.90 -11.15
N THR A 159 19.09 -6.62 -11.31
CA THR A 159 18.20 -5.51 -10.94
C THR A 159 16.91 -5.54 -11.75
N GLN A 160 17.01 -5.69 -13.08
CA GLN A 160 15.85 -5.81 -13.96
C GLN A 160 15.00 -7.02 -13.63
N PHE A 161 15.63 -8.18 -13.38
CA PHE A 161 14.94 -9.39 -12.96
C PHE A 161 14.19 -9.21 -11.63
N PHE A 162 14.83 -8.59 -10.63
CA PHE A 162 14.18 -8.25 -9.37
C PHE A 162 12.98 -7.31 -9.57
N CYS A 163 13.13 -6.26 -10.38
CA CYS A 163 12.02 -5.37 -10.74
C CYS A 163 10.88 -6.11 -11.44
N LEU A 164 11.19 -7.06 -12.33
CA LEU A 164 10.20 -7.88 -13.02
C LEU A 164 9.44 -8.77 -12.03
N ILE A 165 10.12 -9.41 -11.08
CA ILE A 165 9.47 -10.21 -10.03
C ILE A 165 8.51 -9.34 -9.22
N VAL A 166 8.97 -8.18 -8.73
CA VAL A 166 8.13 -7.27 -7.95
C VAL A 166 6.92 -6.80 -8.77
N PHE A 167 7.13 -6.49 -10.05
CA PHE A 167 6.04 -6.11 -10.97
C PHE A 167 5.02 -7.23 -11.14
N LEU A 168 5.47 -8.46 -11.42
CA LEU A 168 4.59 -9.61 -11.61
C LEU A 168 3.83 -9.96 -10.34
N PHE A 169 4.46 -9.91 -9.17
CA PHE A 169 3.74 -10.16 -7.90
C PHE A 169 2.73 -9.06 -7.57
N SER A 170 3.07 -7.79 -7.85
CA SER A 170 2.21 -6.66 -7.52
C SER A 170 1.00 -6.57 -8.46
N PHE A 171 1.24 -6.66 -9.78
CA PHE A 171 0.20 -6.49 -10.79
C PHE A 171 -0.40 -7.81 -11.25
N GLY A 172 0.37 -8.90 -11.27
CA GLY A 172 -0.10 -10.19 -11.75
C GLY A 172 -1.23 -10.75 -10.90
N ASN A 173 -1.14 -10.67 -9.57
CA ASN A 173 -2.23 -11.11 -8.70
C ASN A 173 -3.53 -10.31 -8.95
N LEU A 174 -3.41 -8.98 -9.05
CA LEU A 174 -4.55 -8.11 -9.32
C LEU A 174 -5.14 -8.40 -10.71
N PHE A 175 -4.29 -8.60 -11.71
CA PHE A 175 -4.69 -8.92 -13.08
C PHE A 175 -5.44 -10.25 -13.16
N LEU A 176 -4.91 -11.30 -12.52
CA LEU A 176 -5.57 -12.61 -12.46
C LEU A 176 -6.95 -12.54 -11.78
N ASN A 177 -7.05 -11.82 -10.66
CA ASN A 177 -8.34 -11.62 -9.99
C ASN A 177 -9.34 -10.87 -10.88
N ASN A 178 -8.90 -9.84 -11.60
CA ASN A 178 -9.77 -9.13 -12.53
C ASN A 178 -10.22 -10.00 -13.72
N LEU A 179 -9.36 -10.91 -14.20
CA LEU A 179 -9.74 -11.87 -15.24
C LEU A 179 -10.80 -12.85 -14.73
N VAL A 180 -10.63 -13.41 -13.52
CA VAL A 180 -11.63 -14.30 -12.92
C VAL A 180 -12.97 -13.58 -12.76
N ASN A 181 -12.97 -12.37 -12.20
CA ASN A 181 -14.19 -11.56 -12.05
C ASN A 181 -14.86 -11.28 -13.40
N LEU A 182 -14.09 -11.02 -14.45
CA LEU A 182 -14.62 -10.81 -15.80
C LEU A 182 -15.28 -12.09 -16.34
N THR A 183 -14.68 -13.26 -16.11
CA THR A 183 -15.26 -14.53 -16.55
C THR A 183 -16.57 -14.86 -15.84
N GLU A 184 -16.65 -14.63 -14.52
CA GLU A 184 -17.89 -14.81 -13.75
C GLU A 184 -18.98 -13.85 -14.22
N PHE A 185 -18.63 -12.59 -14.49
CA PHE A 185 -19.57 -11.61 -15.03
C PHE A 185 -20.13 -12.02 -16.39
N ILE A 186 -19.28 -12.51 -17.30
CA ILE A 186 -19.70 -12.99 -18.62
C ILE A 186 -20.64 -14.20 -18.49
N GLN A 187 -20.34 -15.13 -17.58
CA GLN A 187 -21.18 -16.31 -17.31
C GLN A 187 -22.58 -15.88 -16.83
N HIS A 188 -22.66 -14.97 -15.86
CA HIS A 188 -23.94 -14.46 -15.39
C HIS A 188 -24.75 -13.75 -16.48
N ILE A 189 -24.12 -12.97 -17.36
CA ILE A 189 -24.83 -12.37 -18.51
C ILE A 189 -25.36 -13.44 -19.45
N ALA A 190 -24.58 -14.50 -19.73
CA ALA A 190 -25.02 -15.59 -20.60
C ALA A 190 -26.24 -16.34 -20.02
N GLU A 191 -26.24 -16.60 -18.71
CA GLU A 191 -27.39 -17.20 -18.01
C GLU A 191 -28.63 -16.31 -18.07
N LEU A 192 -28.48 -14.99 -17.89
CA LEU A 192 -29.58 -14.04 -17.95
C LEU A 192 -30.19 -13.98 -19.35
N ILE A 193 -29.37 -13.98 -20.40
CA ILE A 193 -29.84 -14.04 -21.80
C ILE A 193 -30.57 -15.36 -22.06
N GLY A 194 -30.03 -16.49 -21.57
CA GLY A 194 -30.64 -17.81 -21.70
C GLY A 194 -32.02 -17.88 -21.05
N THR A 195 -32.15 -17.37 -19.82
CA THR A 195 -33.43 -17.33 -19.09
C THR A 195 -34.46 -16.41 -19.75
N VAL A 196 -34.06 -15.21 -20.19
CA VAL A 196 -34.95 -14.29 -20.93
C VAL A 196 -35.44 -14.91 -22.24
N THR A 197 -34.55 -15.60 -22.97
CA THR A 197 -34.91 -16.29 -24.22
C THR A 197 -35.88 -17.44 -23.96
N ALA A 198 -35.66 -18.22 -22.91
CA ALA A 198 -36.55 -19.31 -22.50
C ALA A 198 -37.95 -18.79 -22.12
N VAL A 199 -38.01 -17.72 -21.32
CA VAL A 199 -39.29 -17.07 -20.94
C VAL A 199 -40.00 -16.51 -22.18
N SER A 200 -39.30 -15.82 -23.07
CA SER A 200 -39.89 -15.31 -24.32
C SER A 200 -40.50 -16.42 -25.17
N LYS A 201 -39.84 -17.59 -25.24
CA LYS A 201 -40.32 -18.74 -26.00
C LYS A 201 -41.57 -19.35 -25.38
N VAL A 202 -41.62 -19.46 -24.05
CA VAL A 202 -42.81 -19.93 -23.31
C VAL A 202 -43.98 -18.98 -23.49
N VAL A 203 -43.76 -17.66 -23.40
CA VAL A 203 -44.82 -16.65 -23.60
C VAL A 203 -45.37 -16.71 -25.03
N SER A 204 -44.53 -16.94 -26.04
CA SER A 204 -44.99 -17.08 -27.44
C SER A 204 -45.83 -18.34 -27.72
N GLN A 205 -45.85 -19.31 -26.80
CA GLN A 205 -46.62 -20.55 -26.92
C GLN A 205 -47.93 -20.54 -26.13
N LEU A 206 -48.22 -19.48 -25.37
CA LEU A 206 -49.51 -19.31 -24.70
C LEU A 206 -50.58 -18.89 -25.73
N PRO A 207 -51.76 -19.51 -25.75
CA PRO A 207 -52.85 -19.07 -26.60
C PRO A 207 -53.36 -17.70 -26.13
N THR A 208 -53.49 -16.76 -27.08
CA THR A 208 -54.15 -15.45 -26.90
C THR A 208 -55.62 -15.59 -26.54
#